data_AF-A0A3B4F516-F1
#
_entry.id   AF-A0A3B4F516-F1
#
_cell.length_a   1.000
_cell.length_b   1.000
_cell.length_c   1.000
_cell.angle_alpha   90.00
_cell.angle_beta   90.00
_cell.angle_gamma   90.00
#
_symmetry.space_group_name_H-M   'P 1'
#
loop_
_entity.id
_entity.type
_entity.pdbx_description
1 polymer ?
#
loop_
_entity_poly.entity_id
_entity_poly.type
_entity_poly.pdbx_seq_one_letter_code
_entity_poly.pdbx_strand_id
1 'polypeptide(L)' 'MSDSSTFDTNVVTMTRFVMEQGRKAKGTGELTTLLNSLCTAVKAISSAVRKAGIAHL' A
#
# COMPACT_ATOMS: atom_id res chain seq x y z
N MET A 1 33.52 12.63 -7.10
CA MET A 1 32.50 13.69 -7.09
C MET A 1 31.54 13.34 -5.97
N SER A 2 31.39 14.21 -4.98
CA SER A 2 30.49 13.97 -3.87
C SER A 2 29.07 13.95 -4.43
N ASP A 3 28.39 12.80 -4.39
CA ASP A 3 26.97 12.70 -4.70
C ASP A 3 26.22 13.54 -3.66
N SER A 4 26.08 14.84 -3.93
CA SER A 4 25.17 15.72 -3.23
C SER A 4 23.76 15.36 -3.67
N SER A 5 23.30 14.16 -3.31
CA SER A 5 21.91 13.78 -3.49
C SER A 5 21.09 14.69 -2.57
N THR A 6 20.38 15.64 -3.18
CA THR A 6 19.29 16.38 -2.54
C THR A 6 18.44 15.41 -1.73
N PHE A 7 18.04 15.79 -0.52
CA PHE A 7 17.28 14.96 0.41
C PHE A 7 16.18 14.17 -0.32
N ASP A 8 16.26 12.83 -0.33
CA ASP A 8 15.28 11.99 -1.03
C ASP A 8 14.00 11.90 -0.20
N THR A 9 12.95 12.58 -0.66
CA THR A 9 11.62 12.59 -0.03
C THR A 9 10.66 11.59 -0.67
N ASN A 10 11.15 10.62 -1.45
CA ASN A 10 10.33 9.68 -2.19
C ASN A 10 9.73 8.59 -1.30
N VAL A 11 8.53 8.84 -0.76
CA VAL A 11 7.75 7.82 -0.05
C VAL A 11 6.96 6.97 -1.04
N VAL A 12 7.17 5.65 -1.00
CA VAL A 12 6.43 4.68 -1.82
C VAL A 12 5.34 4.01 -0.98
N THR A 13 4.08 4.31 -1.33
CA THR A 13 2.91 3.65 -0.74
C THR A 13 2.64 2.30 -1.41
N MET A 14 1.88 1.41 -0.76
CA MET A 14 1.47 0.14 -1.38
C MET A 14 0.71 0.34 -2.68
N THR A 15 -0.21 1.30 -2.75
CA THR A 15 -0.94 1.60 -4.00
C THR A 15 0.01 2.04 -5.11
N ARG A 16 0.97 2.94 -4.81
CA ARG A 16 1.96 3.39 -5.81
C ARG A 16 2.84 2.23 -6.28
N PHE A 17 3.35 1.43 -5.35
CA PHE A 17 4.18 0.28 -5.69
C PHE A 17 3.45 -0.68 -6.63
N VAL A 18 2.22 -1.09 -6.28
CA VAL A 18 1.44 -2.05 -7.07
C VAL A 18 1.14 -1.50 -8.47
N MET A 19 0.80 -0.22 -8.60
CA MET A 19 0.58 0.42 -9.91
C MET A 19 1.85 0.44 -10.77
N GLU A 20 3.00 0.78 -10.17
CA GLU A 20 4.28 0.77 -10.89
C GLU A 20 4.66 -0.63 -11.37
N GLN A 21 4.47 -1.66 -10.53
CA GLN A 21 4.73 -3.05 -10.92
C GLN A 21 3.75 -3.54 -11.99
N GLY A 22 2.46 -3.24 -11.86
CA GLY A 22 1.45 -3.59 -12.86
C GLY A 22 1.76 -2.99 -14.23
N ARG A 23 2.21 -1.73 -14.27
CA ARG A 23 2.65 -1.06 -15.50
C ARG A 23 3.90 -1.70 -16.10
N LYS A 24 4.91 -2.04 -15.28
CA LYS A 24 6.12 -2.76 -15.74
C LYS A 24 5.77 -4.11 -16.35
N ALA A 25 4.79 -4.81 -15.79
CA ALA A 25 4.28 -6.08 -16.29
C ALA A 25 3.35 -5.93 -17.52
N LYS A 26 3.03 -4.71 -17.96
CA LYS A 26 2.04 -4.42 -19.02
C LYS A 26 0.68 -5.11 -18.78
N GLY A 27 0.29 -5.25 -17.51
CA GLY A 27 -0.94 -5.92 -17.13
C GLY A 27 -2.20 -5.07 -17.39
N THR A 28 -3.36 -5.74 -17.44
CA THR A 28 -4.69 -5.11 -17.64
C THR A 28 -5.15 -4.25 -16.47
N GLY A 29 -4.52 -4.40 -15.30
CA GLY A 29 -4.87 -3.70 -14.07
C GLY A 29 -5.78 -4.48 -13.12
N GLU A 30 -6.33 -5.62 -13.55
CA GLU A 30 -7.24 -6.44 -12.71
C GLU A 30 -6.59 -6.87 -11.40
N LEU A 31 -5.33 -7.34 -11.45
CA LEU A 31 -4.57 -7.68 -10.25
C LEU A 31 -4.29 -6.45 -9.37
N THR A 32 -4.05 -5.27 -9.97
CA THR A 32 -3.87 -4.03 -9.20
C THR A 32 -5.15 -3.65 -8.45
N THR A 33 -6.31 -3.81 -9.09
CA THR A 33 -7.61 -3.61 -8.45
C THR A 33 -7.83 -4.61 -7.31
N LEU A 34 -7.57 -5.90 -7.53
CA LEU A 34 -7.67 -6.93 -6.50
C LEU A 34 -6.81 -6.61 -5.27
N LEU A 35 -5.54 -6.25 -5.49
CA LEU A 35 -4.60 -5.95 -4.41
C LEU A 35 -5.00 -4.69 -3.62
N ASN A 36 -5.54 -3.66 -4.27
CA ASN A 36 -6.05 -2.47 -3.58
C ASN A 36 -7.31 -2.78 -2.76
N SER A 37 -8.21 -3.63 -3.29
CA SER A 37 -9.38 -4.11 -2.54
C SER A 37 -8.96 -4.91 -1.31
N LEU A 38 -7.94 -5.77 -1.43
CA LEU A 38 -7.37 -6.51 -0.30
C LEU A 38 -6.79 -5.56 0.76
N CYS A 39 -6.04 -4.52 0.35
CA CYS A 39 -5.52 -3.52 1.28
C CYS A 39 -6.64 -2.84 2.08
N THR A 40 -7.77 -2.53 1.44
CA THR A 40 -8.94 -1.95 2.11
C THR A 40 -9.57 -2.92 3.11
N ALA A 41 -9.75 -4.18 2.73
CA ALA A 41 -10.28 -5.21 3.62
C ALA A 41 -9.38 -5.39 4.86
N VAL A 42 -8.06 -5.49 4.67
CA VAL A 42 -7.09 -5.63 5.77
C VAL A 42 -7.16 -4.44 6.73
N LYS A 43 -7.22 -3.21 6.22
CA LYS A 43 -7.37 -2.00 7.05
C LYS A 43 -8.67 -2.01 7.86
N ALA A 44 -9.78 -2.44 7.25
CA ALA A 44 -11.07 -2.53 7.93
C ALA A 44 -11.05 -3.58 9.04
N ILE A 45 -10.53 -4.78 8.76
CA ILE A 45 -10.37 -5.87 9.74
C ILE A 45 -9.48 -5.42 10.90
N SER A 46 -8.32 -4.82 10.61
CA SER A 46 -7.41 -4.32 11.63
C SER A 46 -8.08 -3.30 12.57
N SER A 47 -8.86 -2.37 12.01
CA SER A 47 -9.64 -1.41 12.79
C SER A 47 -10.70 -2.08 13.66
N ALA A 48 -11.43 -3.05 13.11
CA ALA A 48 -12.45 -3.81 13.84
C ALA A 48 -11.86 -4.61 15.00
N VAL A 49 -10.74 -5.31 14.78
CA VAL A 49 -10.04 -6.09 15.82
C VAL A 49 -9.52 -5.16 16.92
N ARG A 50 -8.95 -4.00 16.58
CA ARG A 50 -8.48 -3.04 17.59
C ARG A 50 -9.62 -2.47 18.44
N LYS A 51 -10.79 -2.21 17.84
CA LYS A 51 -11.98 -1.79 18.58
C LYS A 51 -12.52 -2.90 19.48
N ALA A 52 -12.54 -4.14 18.99
CA ALA A 52 -12.97 -5.29 19.78
C ALA A 52 -12.09 -5.49 21.02
N GLY A 53 -10.78 -5.30 20.90
CA GLY A 53 -9.85 -5.34 22.05
C GLY A 53 -10.09 -4.22 23.08
N ILE A 54 -10.55 -3.04 22.66
CA ILE A 54 -10.94 -1.95 23.58
C ILE A 54 -12.27 -2.24 24.26
N ALA A 55 -13.23 -2.84 23.54
CA ALA A 55 -14.54 -3.19 24.10
C ALA A 55 -14.48 -4.30 25.16
N HIS A 56 -13.35 -4.99 25.27
CA HIS A 56 -13.12 -6.09 26.22
C HIS A 56 -12.25 -5.68 27.43
N LEU A 57 -11.96 -4.38 27.60
CA LEU A 57 -11.26 -3.75 28.73
C LEU A 57 -12.22 -2.87 29.54
#